data_AF-A0A2R6G6G0-F1
#
_entry.id   AF-A0A2R6G6G0-F1
#
_cell.length_a   1.000
_cell.length_b   1.000
_cell.length_c   1.000
_cell.angle_alpha   90.00
_cell.angle_beta   90.00
_cell.angle_gamma   90.00
#
_symmetry.space_group_name_H-M   'P 1'
#
loop_
_entity.id
_entity.type
_entity.pdbx_description
1 polymer ?
#
loop_
_entity_poly.entity_id
_entity_poly.type
_entity_poly.pdbx_seq_one_letter_code
_entity_poly.pdbx_strand_id
1 'polypeptide(L)' 'MADRCPYLEYRRESDGRSFDHERAYCTVVDRFVQPMRADVCNARHDLSPPRHCEFYREAEDLGPLAGLD' A
#
# COMPACT_ATOMS: atom_id res chain seq x y z
N MET A 1 -3.25 6.08 -14.80
CA MET A 1 -1.99 6.30 -14.09
C MET A 1 -2.39 6.63 -12.67
N ALA A 2 -2.42 5.64 -11.78
CA ALA A 2 -3.00 5.83 -10.46
C ALA A 2 -2.07 6.71 -9.62
N ASP A 3 -2.46 7.97 -9.40
CA ASP A 3 -1.75 8.90 -8.50
C ASP A 3 -1.77 8.42 -7.04
N ARG A 4 -2.62 7.42 -6.71
CA ARG A 4 -2.67 6.75 -5.41
C ARG A 4 -3.16 5.31 -5.59
N CYS A 5 -2.63 4.40 -4.79
CA CYS A 5 -3.05 3.01 -4.71
C CYS A 5 -4.50 2.92 -4.18
N PRO A 6 -5.44 2.28 -4.92
CA PRO A 6 -6.83 2.16 -4.50
C PRO A 6 -7.01 1.19 -3.31
N TYR A 7 -5.99 0.38 -3.02
CA TYR A 7 -6.00 -0.62 -1.95
C TYR A 7 -5.44 -0.10 -0.61
N LEU A 8 -5.12 1.20 -0.52
CA LEU A 8 -4.65 1.81 0.72
C LEU A 8 -5.78 2.52 1.45
N GLU A 9 -6.18 1.93 2.57
CA GLU A 9 -7.11 2.52 3.53
C GLU A 9 -6.36 3.04 4.76
N TYR A 10 -7.04 3.92 5.49
CA TYR A 10 -6.61 4.38 6.81
C TYR A 10 -7.69 3.95 7.80
N ARG A 11 -7.32 3.09 8.76
CA ARG A 11 -8.25 2.53 9.74
C ARG A 11 -7.85 2.90 11.14
N ARG A 12 -8.83 3.24 11.98
CA ARG A 12 -8.62 3.51 13.41
C ARG A 12 -8.87 2.28 14.29
N GLU A 13 -9.42 1.20 13.73
CA GLU A 13 -9.76 0.00 14.49
C GLU A 13 -9.53 -1.28 13.69
N SER A 14 -9.27 -2.38 14.41
CA SER A 14 -9.21 -3.75 13.88
C SER A 14 -9.34 -4.75 15.03
N ASP A 15 -10.08 -5.83 14.81
CA ASP A 15 -10.22 -6.95 15.76
C ASP A 15 -10.67 -6.49 17.16
N GLY A 16 -11.62 -5.56 17.22
CA GLY A 16 -12.13 -5.01 18.48
C GLY A 16 -11.14 -4.12 19.24
N ARG A 17 -10.00 -3.77 18.63
CA ARG A 17 -9.02 -2.83 19.19
C ARG A 17 -9.06 -1.51 18.42
N SER A 18 -9.01 -0.39 19.15
CA SER A 18 -8.88 0.95 18.60
C SER A 18 -7.43 1.46 18.71
N PHE A 19 -7.03 2.31 17.78
CA PHE A 19 -5.77 3.03 17.78
C PHE A 19 -6.00 4.53 18.07
N ASP A 20 -5.03 5.19 18.70
CA ASP A 20 -5.09 6.65 18.92
C ASP A 20 -5.10 7.45 17.62
N HIS A 21 -4.49 6.92 16.57
CA HIS A 21 -4.41 7.52 15.24
C HIS A 21 -4.72 6.49 14.15
N GLU A 22 -5.17 6.97 12.99
CA GLU A 22 -5.41 6.11 11.84
C GLU A 22 -4.10 5.46 11.36
N ARG A 23 -4.17 4.18 11.01
CA ARG A 23 -3.04 3.39 10.53
C ARG A 23 -3.31 2.92 9.11
N ALA A 24 -2.24 2.91 8.31
CA ALA A 24 -2.29 2.45 6.94
C ALA A 24 -2.60 0.95 6.87
N TYR A 25 -3.66 0.60 6.14
CA TYR A 25 -4.14 -0.76 5.92
C TYR A 25 -4.14 -1.07 4.43
N CYS A 26 -3.53 -2.18 4.05
CA CYS A 26 -3.55 -2.66 2.68
C CYS A 26 -4.60 -3.76 2.54
N THR A 27 -5.58 -3.56 1.67
CA THR A 27 -6.67 -4.51 1.44
C THR A 27 -6.26 -5.72 0.58
N VAL A 28 -5.17 -5.63 -0.18
CA VAL A 28 -4.64 -6.77 -0.96
C VAL A 28 -4.09 -7.86 -0.06
N VAL A 29 -3.30 -7.48 0.95
CA VAL A 29 -2.65 -8.41 1.90
C VAL A 29 -3.36 -8.47 3.26
N ASP A 30 -4.53 -7.84 3.33
CA ASP A 30 -5.43 -7.77 4.49
C ASP A 30 -4.70 -7.51 5.82
N ARG A 31 -3.85 -6.47 5.84
CA ARG A 31 -3.08 -6.12 7.04
C ARG A 31 -2.66 -4.66 7.08
N PHE A 32 -2.34 -4.20 8.29
CA PHE A 32 -1.64 -2.93 8.47
C PHE A 32 -0.23 -2.99 7.86
N VAL A 33 0.16 -1.92 7.18
CA VAL A 33 1.46 -1.81 6.53
C VAL A 33 2.33 -0.75 7.20
N GLN A 34 3.64 -0.86 6.99
CA GLN A 34 4.59 0.12 7.51
C GLN A 34 4.40 1.49 6.84
N PRO A 35 4.77 2.60 7.50
CA PRO A 35 4.70 3.95 6.94
C PRO A 35 5.35 4.07 5.55
N MET A 36 6.52 3.46 5.35
CA MET A 36 7.22 3.45 4.05
C MET A 36 6.35 2.87 2.91
N ARG A 37 5.56 1.83 3.20
CA ARG A 37 4.63 1.27 2.22
C ARG A 37 3.48 2.23 1.94
N ALA A 38 2.98 2.91 2.98
CA ALA A 38 1.96 3.92 2.83
C ALA A 38 2.45 5.09 1.97
N ASP A 39 3.72 5.49 2.09
CA ASP A 39 4.30 6.54 1.26
C ASP A 39 4.39 6.13 -0.22
N VAL A 40 4.79 4.88 -0.51
CA VAL A 40 4.70 4.31 -1.87
C VAL A 40 3.26 4.33 -2.39
N CYS A 41 2.31 3.84 -1.59
CA CYS A 41 0.92 3.73 -1.99
C CYS A 41 0.22 5.10 -2.13
N ASN A 42 0.67 6.13 -1.43
CA ASN A 42 0.21 7.51 -1.59
C ASN A 42 0.95 8.30 -2.68
N ALA A 43 1.88 7.66 -3.40
CA ALA A 43 2.75 8.30 -4.37
C ALA A 43 3.48 9.55 -3.82
N ARG A 44 3.94 9.48 -2.57
CA ARG A 44 4.75 10.55 -1.96
C ARG A 44 6.20 10.42 -2.37
N HIS A 45 6.95 11.52 -2.36
CA HIS A 45 8.41 11.52 -2.57
C HIS A 45 8.83 10.91 -3.91
N ASP A 46 8.06 11.14 -4.98
CA ASP A 46 8.24 10.54 -6.31
C ASP A 46 8.18 8.99 -6.33
N LEU A 47 7.67 8.39 -5.26
CA LEU A 47 7.31 6.98 -5.23
C LEU A 47 6.02 6.75 -6.02
N SER A 48 5.79 5.51 -6.40
CA SER A 48 4.73 5.16 -7.35
C SER A 48 4.27 3.72 -7.12
N PRO A 49 2.96 3.47 -6.92
CA PRO A 49 2.42 2.12 -6.75
C PRO A 49 2.83 1.13 -7.86
N PRO A 50 2.66 1.43 -9.17
CA PRO A 50 3.05 0.50 -10.23
C PRO A 50 4.55 0.19 -10.30
N ARG A 51 5.41 1.05 -9.74
CA ARG A 51 6.88 0.89 -9.83
C ARG A 51 7.54 0.38 -8.55
N HIS A 52 6.88 0.54 -7.39
CA HIS A 52 7.54 0.33 -6.10
C HIS A 52 6.71 -0.50 -5.11
N CYS A 53 5.52 -0.98 -5.49
CA CYS A 53 4.70 -1.84 -4.64
C CYS A 53 4.38 -3.17 -5.32
N GLU A 54 4.95 -4.26 -4.81
CA GLU A 54 4.71 -5.61 -5.31
C GLU A 54 3.24 -6.03 -5.19
N PHE A 55 2.55 -5.65 -4.11
CA PHE A 55 1.14 -6.00 -3.91
C PHE A 55 0.21 -5.26 -4.87
N TYR A 56 0.51 -3.98 -5.17
CA TYR A 56 -0.24 -3.24 -6.18
C TYR A 56 -0.04 -3.88 -7.56
N ARG A 57 1.21 -4.24 -7.89
CA ARG A 57 1.52 -4.86 -9.19
C ARG A 57 0.84 -6.22 -9.35
N GLU A 58 0.81 -7.04 -8.29
CA GLU A 58 0.11 -8.31 -8.30
C GLU A 58 -1.39 -8.12 -8.48
N ALA A 59 -2.01 -7.20 -7.72
CA ALA A 59 -3.44 -6.92 -7.82
C ALA A 59 -3.86 -6.35 -9.20
N GLU A 60 -2.96 -5.63 -9.87
CA GLU A 60 -3.21 -4.97 -11.16
C GLU A 60 -2.63 -5.75 -12.36
N ASP A 61 -2.14 -6.98 -12.13
CA ASP A 61 -1.53 -7.84 -13.13
C ASP A 61 -0.39 -7.18 -13.96
N LEU A 62 0.45 -6.37 -13.28
CA LEU A 62 1.56 -5.62 -13.90
C LEU A 62 2.88 -6.41 -13.96
N GLY A 63 2.87 -7.67 -13.49
CA GLY A 63 4.05 -8.54 -13.39
C GLY A 63 5.02 -8.18 -12.26
N PRO A 64 6.11 -8.95 -12.07
CA PRO A 64 7.11 -8.71 -11.03
C PRO A 64 7.89 -7.41 -11.27
N LEU A 65 8.44 -6.80 -10.21
CA LEU A 65 9.34 -5.64 -10.35
C LEU A 65 10.54 -6.05 -11.21
N ALA A 66 10.70 -5.43 -12.38
CA ALA A 66 11.89 -5.66 -13.21
C ALA A 66 13.14 -5.19 -12.45
N GLY A 67 14.12 -6.08 -12.26
CA GLY A 67 15.42 -5.74 -11.67
C GLY A 67 15.75 -6.34 -10.30
N LEU A 68 15.12 -7.44 -9.90
CA LEU A 68 15.61 -8.31 -8.82
C LEU A 68 16.08 -9.64 -9.42
N ASP A 69 17.22 -9.60 -10.12
CA ASP A 69 18.05 -10.77 -10.37
C ASP A 69 19.18 -10.80 -9.33
#